data_AF-A0A9X0CX69-F1
#
_entry.id   AF-A0A9X0CX69-F1
#
_cell.length_a   1.000
_cell.length_b   1.000
_cell.length_c   1.000
_cell.angle_alpha   90.00
_cell.angle_beta   90.00
_cell.angle_gamma   90.00
#
_symmetry.space_group_name_H-M   'P 1'
#
loop_
_entity.id
_entity.type
_entity.pdbx_description
1 polymer ?
#
loop_
_entity_poly.entity_id
_entity_poly.type
_entity_poly.pdbx_seq_one_letter_code
_entity_poly.pdbx_strand_id
1 'polypeptide(L)' 'MKNVNLWPKGVVPYILDSSVDDHLRQQIDIGIKEYHKYTCLRFVKRTNEKDYIRVMKPAFRM' A
#
# COMPACT_ATOMS: atom_id res chain seq x y z
N MET A 1 -9.43 -21.72 15.77
CA MET A 1 -9.29 -21.19 14.40
C MET A 1 -8.69 -19.79 14.50
N LYS A 2 -7.55 -19.52 13.86
CA LYS A 2 -6.93 -18.18 13.88
C LYS A 2 -7.75 -17.26 12.96
N ASN A 3 -8.28 -16.16 13.51
CA ASN A 3 -8.90 -15.10 12.70
C ASN A 3 -7.78 -14.38 11.92
N VAL A 4 -7.59 -14.78 10.66
CA VAL A 4 -6.68 -14.08 9.76
C VAL A 4 -7.47 -12.95 9.10
N ASN A 5 -7.12 -11.71 9.43
CA ASN A 5 -7.70 -10.53 8.79
C ASN A 5 -7.09 -10.38 7.39
N LEU A 6 -7.86 -10.78 6.38
CA LEU A 6 -7.46 -10.70 4.97
C LEU A 6 -8.09 -9.49 4.29
N TRP A 7 -7.38 -8.95 3.30
CA TRP A 7 -7.93 -7.93 2.40
C TRP A 7 -9.06 -8.51 1.56
N PRO A 8 -10.28 -7.95 1.62
CA PRO A 8 -11.40 -8.44 0.83
C PRO A 8 -11.06 -8.46 -0.66
N LYS A 9 -11.28 -9.60 -1.32
CA LYS A 9 -11.01 -9.80 -2.75
C LYS A 9 -9.56 -9.54 -3.17
N GLY A 10 -8.62 -9.51 -2.21
CA GLY A 10 -7.22 -9.18 -2.48
C GLY A 10 -6.98 -7.74 -2.91
N VAL A 11 -7.95 -6.84 -2.71
CA VAL A 11 -7.82 -5.41 -3.05
C VAL A 11 -7.22 -4.68 -1.85
N VAL A 12 -6.12 -3.97 -2.08
CA VAL A 12 -5.37 -3.26 -1.05
C VAL A 12 -5.37 -1.75 -1.39
N PRO A 13 -6.31 -0.98 -0.82
CA PRO A 13 -6.31 0.47 -1.01
C PRO A 13 -5.08 1.09 -0.35
N TYR A 14 -4.43 2.04 -1.02
CA TYR A 14 -3.29 2.76 -0.45
C TYR A 14 -3.28 4.25 -0.77
N ILE A 15 -2.64 5.02 0.12
CA ILE A 15 -2.27 6.41 -0.11
C ILE A 15 -0.77 6.60 0.11
N LEU A 16 -0.22 7.62 -0.53
CA LEU A 16 1.14 8.08 -0.29
C LEU A 16 1.05 9.38 0.49
N ASP A 17 1.68 9.41 1.66
CA ASP A 17 1.82 10.60 2.47
C ASP A 17 2.71 11.65 1.78
N SER A 18 2.61 12.92 2.19
CA SER A 18 3.46 14.00 1.67
C SER A 18 4.96 13.78 1.96
N SER A 19 5.29 12.95 2.96
CA SER A 19 6.67 12.53 3.25
C SER A 19 7.27 11.58 2.19
N VAL A 20 6.47 11.06 1.27
CA VAL A 20 6.94 10.17 0.19
C VAL A 20 7.43 11.01 -0.99
N ASP A 21 8.75 11.02 -1.17
CA ASP A 21 9.40 11.65 -2.33
C ASP A 21 9.33 10.77 -3.60
N ASP A 22 9.76 11.34 -4.72
CA ASP A 22 9.69 10.69 -6.02
C ASP A 22 10.53 9.42 -6.09
N HIS A 23 11.69 9.40 -5.41
CA HIS A 23 12.51 8.20 -5.35
C HIS A 23 11.78 7.05 -4.64
N LEU A 24 11.23 7.30 -3.45
CA LEU A 24 10.46 6.27 -2.74
C LEU A 24 9.19 5.87 -3.49
N ARG A 25 8.52 6.82 -4.15
CA ARG A 25 7.36 6.54 -5.02
C ARG A 25 7.72 5.55 -6.13
N GLN A 26 8.84 5.74 -6.81
CA GLN A 26 9.31 4.81 -7.85
C GLN A 26 9.54 3.40 -7.29
N GLN A 27 10.17 3.29 -6.11
CA GLN A 27 10.39 1.99 -5.46
C GLN A 27 9.06 1.30 -5.09
N ILE A 28 8.09 2.06 -4.57
CA ILE A 28 6.75 1.56 -4.27
C ILE A 28 6.06 1.05 -5.54
N ASP A 29 6.14 1.79 -6.64
CA ASP A 29 5.52 1.41 -7.91
C ASP A 29 6.15 0.14 -8.50
N ILE A 30 7.47 -0.05 -8.35
CA ILE A 30 8.16 -1.30 -8.73
C ILE A 30 7.63 -2.47 -7.90
N GLY A 31 7.57 -2.34 -6.58
CA GLY A 31 7.05 -3.40 -5.71
C GLY A 31 5.59 -3.75 -6.00
N ILE A 32 4.73 -2.75 -6.25
CA ILE A 32 3.34 -2.97 -6.65
C ILE A 32 3.25 -3.77 -7.96
N LYS A 33 4.10 -3.45 -8.96
CA LYS A 33 4.14 -4.19 -10.23
C LYS A 33 4.50 -5.66 -10.03
N GLU A 34 5.42 -5.99 -9.12
CA GLU A 34 5.74 -7.38 -8.82
C GLU A 34 4.54 -8.14 -8.22
N TYR A 35 3.83 -7.54 -7.27
CA TYR A 35 2.60 -8.14 -6.73
C TYR A 35 1.54 -8.35 -7.80
N HIS A 36 1.35 -7.38 -8.69
CA HIS A 36 0.40 -7.48 -9.78
C HIS A 36 0.77 -8.60 -10.77
N LYS A 37 2.06 -8.81 -10.99
CA LYS A 37 2.59 -9.83 -11.91
C LYS A 37 2.46 -11.25 -11.37
N TYR A 38 2.76 -11.47 -10.10
CA TYR A 38 2.91 -12.82 -9.54
C TYR A 38 1.80 -13.26 -8.59
N THR A 39 0.87 -12.38 -8.23
CA THR A 39 -0.20 -12.69 -7.28
C THR A 39 -1.55 -12.14 -7.75
N CYS A 40 -2.61 -12.49 -7.03
CA CYS A 40 -3.94 -11.90 -7.20
C CYS A 40 -4.14 -10.58 -6.43
N LEU A 41 -3.14 -10.10 -5.67
CA LEU A 41 -3.26 -8.84 -4.93
C LEU A 41 -3.29 -7.64 -5.87
N ARG A 42 -4.19 -6.71 -5.59
CA ARG A 42 -4.39 -5.49 -6.39
C ARG A 42 -4.33 -4.26 -5.49
N PHE A 43 -3.16 -3.64 -5.49
CA PHE A 43 -2.95 -2.33 -4.89
C PHE A 43 -3.62 -1.24 -5.73
N VAL A 44 -4.50 -0.46 -5.13
CA VAL A 44 -5.29 0.59 -5.80
C VAL A 44 -5.21 1.91 -5.04
N LYS A 45 -5.27 3.04 -5.74
CA LYS A 45 -5.37 4.35 -5.08
C LYS A 45 -6.67 4.40 -4.29
N ARG A 46 -6.56 4.72 -3.00
CA ARG A 46 -7.71 4.85 -2.10
C ARG A 46 -8.66 5.94 -2.61
N THR A 47 -9.95 5.68 -2.48
CA THR A 47 -11.03 6.65 -2.70
C THR A 47 -11.73 6.96 -1.37
N ASN A 48 -12.51 6.02 -0.85
CA ASN A 48 -13.31 6.17 0.37
C ASN A 48 -13.27 4.92 1.28
N GLU A 49 -12.38 3.97 1.00
CA GLU A 49 -12.30 2.70 1.73
C GLU A 49 -11.92 2.96 3.20
N LYS A 50 -12.58 2.22 4.11
CA LYS A 50 -12.36 2.32 5.56
C LYS A 50 -10.96 1.87 5.94
N ASP A 51 -10.57 0.68 5.48
CA ASP A 51 -9.27 0.07 5.74
C ASP A 51 -8.36 0.28 4.53
N TYR A 52 -7.15 0.77 4.78
CA TYR A 52 -6.17 1.10 3.73
C TYR A 52 -4.77 1.21 4.33
N ILE A 53 -3.76 1.18 3.46
CA ILE A 53 -2.36 1.41 3.84
C ILE A 53 -2.01 2.88 3.60
N ARG A 54 -1.47 3.56 4.61
CA ARG A 54 -0.80 4.87 4.46
C ARG A 54 0.71 4.63 4.45
N VAL A 55 1.35 4.82 3.30
CA VAL A 55 2.81 4.74 3.21
C VAL A 55 3.40 6.10 3.56
N MET A 56 4.31 6.13 4.52
CA MET A 56 4.95 7.35 5.02
C MET A 56 6.41 7.08 5.37
N LYS A 57 7.27 8.10 5.28
CA LYS A 57 8.58 8.04 5.92
C LYS A 57 8.40 8.30 7.42
N PRO A 58 9.12 7.59 8.30
CA PRO A 58 9.12 7.93 9.71
C PRO A 58 9.56 9.38 9.88
N ALA A 59 8.74 10.18 10.56
CA ALA A 59 9.22 11.45 11.07
C ALA A 59 10.08 11.13 12.29
N PHE A 60 11.40 11.27 12.16
CA PHE A 60 12.26 11.29 13.33
C PHE A 60 11.93 12.58 14.08
N ARG A 61 11.08 12.47 15.11
CA ARG A 61 10.93 13.56 16.07
C ARG A 61 12.23 13.58 16.87
N MET A 62 13.10 14.55 16.58
CA MET A 62 14.10 15.00 17.55
C MET A 62 13.39 15.55 18.78
#